data_AF-A0A950G6S0-F1
#
_entry.id   AF-A0A950G6S0-F1
#
_cell.length_a   1.000
_cell.length_b   1.000
_cell.length_c   1.000
_cell.angle_alpha   90.00
_cell.angle_beta   90.00
_cell.angle_gamma   90.00
#
_symmetry.space_group_name_H-M   'P 1'
#
loop_
_entity.id
_entity.type
_entity.pdbx_description
1 polymer ?
#
loop_
_entity_poly.entity_id
_entity_poly.type
_entity_poly.pdbx_seq_one_letter_code
_entity_poly.pdbx_strand_id
1 'polypeptide(L)'
;MALIIAQAMPELPADRVFSEVLRIRPVAWPNLRIVELGDAQLGRGGALTTALHDLYRRKIEAEPELASLMTAVGRGREVEEARRS
;
A
#
# COMPACT_ATOMS: atom_id res chain seq x y z
N MET A 1 6.75 -7.86 1.44
CA MET A 1 6.10 -8.36 2.67
C MET A 1 4.60 -8.49 2.52
N ALA A 2 3.88 -7.43 2.11
CA ALA A 2 2.41 -7.49 1.94
C ALA A 2 1.93 -8.73 1.16
N LEU A 3 2.51 -9.01 -0.01
CA LEU A 3 2.15 -10.18 -0.82
C LEU A 3 2.48 -11.52 -0.18
N ILE A 4 3.56 -11.60 0.61
CA ILE A 4 3.93 -12.82 1.34
C ILE A 4 2.87 -13.10 2.41
N ILE A 5 2.46 -12.07 3.15
CA ILE A 5 1.41 -12.20 4.18
C ILE A 5 0.08 -12.56 3.52
N ALA A 6 -0.31 -11.88 2.45
CA ALA A 6 -1.57 -12.14 1.74
C ALA A 6 -1.61 -13.55 1.14
N GLN A 7 -0.49 -14.06 0.63
CA GLN A 7 -0.40 -15.43 0.12
C GLN A 7 -0.44 -16.47 1.24
N ALA A 8 0.28 -16.24 2.35
CA ALA A 8 0.33 -17.16 3.47
C ALA A 8 -0.97 -17.18 4.30
N MET A 9 -1.75 -16.09 4.26
CA MET A 9 -2.98 -15.91 5.01
C MET A 9 -4.10 -15.41 4.07
N PRO A 10 -4.65 -16.27 3.19
CA PRO A 10 -5.61 -15.86 2.17
C PRO A 10 -6.90 -15.26 2.74
N GLU A 11 -7.33 -15.71 3.92
CA GLU A 11 -8.54 -15.21 4.58
C GLU A 11 -8.35 -13.84 5.24
N LEU A 12 -7.10 -13.35 5.36
CA LEU A 12 -6.81 -12.10 6.04
C LEU A 12 -7.32 -10.92 5.20
N PRO A 13 -8.13 -10.01 5.78
CA PRO A 13 -8.56 -8.79 5.08
C PRO A 13 -7.38 -7.91 4.67
N ALA A 14 -7.52 -7.20 3.55
CA ALA A 14 -6.44 -6.42 2.93
C ALA A 14 -5.87 -5.31 3.84
N ASP A 15 -6.73 -4.61 4.58
CA ASP A 15 -6.34 -3.61 5.57
C ASP A 15 -5.50 -4.22 6.71
N ARG A 16 -5.84 -5.44 7.14
CA ARG A 16 -5.10 -6.21 8.14
C ARG A 16 -3.75 -6.70 7.62
N VAL A 17 -3.64 -7.04 6.34
CA VAL A 17 -2.35 -7.34 5.70
C VAL A 17 -1.39 -6.16 5.85
N PHE A 18 -1.84 -4.93 5.54
CA PHE A 18 -0.99 -3.74 5.68
C PHE A 18 -0.75 -3.35 7.13
N SER A 19 -1.70 -3.59 8.03
CA SER A 19 -1.50 -3.42 9.47
C SER A 19 -0.35 -4.30 9.98
N GLU A 20 -0.26 -5.55 9.54
CA GLU A 20 0.86 -6.44 9.88
C GLU A 20 2.19 -5.98 9.27
N VAL A 21 2.16 -5.47 8.03
CA VAL A 21 3.36 -4.86 7.42
C VAL A 21 3.87 -3.69 8.28
N LEU A 22 2.98 -2.80 8.72
CA LEU A 22 3.36 -1.65 9.56
C LEU A 22 3.81 -2.08 10.96
N ARG A 23 3.22 -3.13 11.52
CA ARG A 23 3.66 -3.68 12.81
C ARG A 23 5.11 -4.17 12.74
N ILE A 24 5.49 -4.82 11.65
CA ILE A 24 6.86 -5.33 11.45
C ILE A 24 7.81 -4.22 10.98
N ARG A 25 7.33 -3.33 10.10
CA ARG A 25 8.09 -2.22 9.52
C ARG A 25 7.26 -0.93 9.60
N PRO A 26 7.35 -0.17 10.69
CA PRO A 26 6.55 1.05 10.88
C PRO A 26 6.77 2.08 9.76
N VAL A 27 8.03 2.23 9.33
CA VAL A 27 8.41 3.09 8.19
C VAL A 27 8.36 2.27 6.89
N ALA A 28 7.15 1.96 6.43
CA ALA A 28 6.93 1.32 5.14
C ALA A 28 6.24 2.25 4.12
N TRP A 29 6.64 2.12 2.86
CA TRP A 29 5.94 2.69 1.72
C TRP A 29 5.95 1.63 0.60
N PRO A 30 4.97 0.70 0.63
CA PRO A 30 4.92 -0.42 -0.32
C PRO A 30 4.96 0.07 -1.76
N ASN A 31 5.39 -0.76 -2.71
CA ASN A 31 5.40 -0.40 -4.13
C ASN A 31 4.05 -0.73 -4.75
N LEU A 32 3.36 0.29 -5.28
CA LEU A 32 2.02 0.12 -5.83
C LEU A 32 2.00 -0.91 -6.96
N ARG A 33 2.93 -0.81 -7.92
CA ARG A 33 2.98 -1.70 -9.09
C ARG A 33 3.13 -3.16 -8.69
N ILE A 34 3.97 -3.45 -7.69
CA ILE A 34 4.15 -4.81 -7.17
C ILE A 34 2.87 -5.30 -6.50
N VAL A 35 2.20 -4.46 -5.70
CA VAL A 35 0.95 -4.84 -5.04
C VAL A 35 -0.16 -5.11 -6.05
N GLU A 36 -0.30 -4.29 -7.09
CA GLU A 36 -1.28 -4.52 -8.16
C GLU A 36 -1.07 -5.87 -8.87
N LEU A 37 0.19 -6.19 -9.19
CA LEU A 37 0.53 -7.48 -9.80
C LEU A 37 0.18 -8.64 -8.87
N GLY A 38 0.52 -8.51 -7.59
CA GLY A 38 0.24 -9.56 -6.61
C GLY A 38 -1.24 -9.72 -6.30
N ASP A 39 -2.00 -8.62 -6.24
CA ASP A 39 -3.44 -8.65 -6.04
C ASP A 39 -4.14 -9.43 -7.16
N ALA A 40 -3.78 -9.13 -8.41
CA ALA A 40 -4.28 -9.85 -9.57
C ALA A 40 -3.86 -11.34 -9.55
N GLN A 41 -2.58 -11.63 -9.25
CA GLN A 41 -2.08 -13.01 -9.21
C GLN A 41 -2.72 -13.85 -8.09
N LEU A 42 -3.06 -13.22 -6.96
CA LEU A 42 -3.70 -13.89 -5.82
C LEU A 42 -5.23 -13.90 -5.92
N GLY A 43 -5.82 -13.36 -6.99
CA GLY A 43 -7.27 -13.33 -7.20
C GLY A 43 -8.02 -12.47 -6.17
N ARG A 44 -7.40 -11.37 -5.71
CA ARG A 44 -7.92 -10.53 -4.61
C ARG A 44 -8.89 -9.44 -5.04
N GLY A 45 -9.19 -9.34 -6.33
CA GLY A 45 -10.25 -8.48 -6.85
C GLY A 45 -10.04 -6.98 -6.62
N GLY A 46 -8.79 -6.54 -6.52
CA GLY A 46 -8.40 -5.16 -6.25
C GLY A 46 -8.30 -4.80 -4.76
N ALA A 47 -8.65 -5.70 -3.84
CA ALA A 47 -8.76 -5.38 -2.42
C ALA A 47 -7.43 -4.90 -1.79
N LEU A 48 -6.29 -5.50 -2.16
CA LEU A 48 -4.97 -5.06 -1.69
C LEU A 48 -4.59 -3.70 -2.29
N THR A 49 -4.94 -3.45 -3.55
CA THR A 49 -4.68 -2.16 -4.20
C THR A 49 -5.47 -1.04 -3.52
N THR A 50 -6.78 -1.23 -3.31
CA THR A 50 -7.65 -0.26 -2.63
C THR A 50 -7.15 0.03 -1.22
N ALA A 51 -6.84 -1.01 -0.43
CA ALA A 51 -6.32 -0.84 0.92
C ALA A 51 -4.94 -0.13 0.96
N LEU A 52 -4.12 -0.32 -0.09
CA LEU A 52 -2.85 0.38 -0.21
C LEU A 52 -3.03 1.86 -0.51
N HIS A 53 -4.01 2.24 -1.33
CA HIS A 53 -4.32 3.65 -1.58
C HIS A 53 -4.71 4.37 -0.29
N ASP A 54 -5.59 3.76 0.50
CA ASP A 54 -5.96 4.26 1.83
C ASP A 54 -4.76 4.41 2.77
N LEU A 55 -3.81 3.46 2.72
CA LEU A 55 -2.58 3.57 3.48
C LEU A 55 -1.74 4.79 3.06
N TYR A 56 -1.55 5.01 1.75
CA TYR A 56 -0.80 6.17 1.28
C TYR A 56 -1.48 7.47 1.68
N ARG A 57 -2.81 7.55 1.54
CA ARG A 57 -3.61 8.72 1.91
C ARG A 57 -3.41 9.07 3.39
N ARG A 58 -3.59 8.11 4.29
CA ARG A 58 -3.38 8.32 5.75
C ARG A 58 -1.97 8.77 6.08
N LYS A 59 -0.95 8.24 5.39
CA LYS A 59 0.44 8.65 5.61
C LYS A 59 0.71 10.08 5.14
N ILE A 60 0.14 10.49 4.01
CA ILE A 60 0.27 11.87 3.51
C ILE A 60 -0.55 12.85 4.35
N GLU A 61 -1.73 12.46 4.82
CA GLU A 61 -2.52 13.29 5.75
C GLU A 61 -1.78 13.52 7.07
N ALA A 62 -1.09 12.50 7.59
CA ALA A 62 -0.29 12.61 8.80
C ALA A 62 1.03 13.37 8.61
N GLU A 63 1.66 13.23 7.44
CA GLU A 63 2.95 13.85 7.11
C GLU A 63 2.92 14.43 5.68
N PRO A 64 2.39 15.65 5.48
CA PRO A 64 2.20 16.21 4.14
C PRO A 64 3.51 16.37 3.32
N GLU A 65 4.64 16.62 4.00
CA GLU A 65 5.96 16.74 3.37
C GLU A 65 6.38 15.44 2.65
N LEU A 66 5.88 14.29 3.10
CA LEU A 66 6.16 12.99 2.51
C LEU A 66 5.69 12.92 1.06
N ALA A 67 4.60 13.61 0.70
CA ALA A 67 4.11 13.65 -0.68
C ALA A 67 5.13 14.29 -1.64
N SER A 68 5.75 15.40 -1.22
CA SER A 68 6.79 16.09 -1.99
C SER A 68 8.04 15.21 -2.12
N LEU A 69 8.47 14.58 -1.02
CA LEU A 69 9.62 13.68 -1.02
C LEU A 69 9.39 12.46 -1.92
N MET A 70 8.26 11.78 -1.80
CA MET A 70 7.93 10.61 -2.62
C MET A 70 7.87 10.97 -4.10
N THR A 71 7.31 12.13 -4.44
CA THR A 71 7.32 12.63 -5.82
C THR A 71 8.75 12.86 -6.33
N ALA A 72 9.61 13.50 -5.53
CA ALA A 72 11.00 13.79 -5.90
C ALA A 72 11.85 12.53 -6.13
N VAL A 73 11.55 11.42 -5.43
CA VAL A 73 12.24 10.13 -5.62
C VAL A 73 11.58 9.22 -6.67
N GLY A 74 10.75 9.78 -7.54
CA GLY A 74 10.15 9.06 -8.68
C GLY A 74 8.93 8.20 -8.32
N ARG A 75 8.31 8.45 -7.17
CA ARG A 75 7.13 7.71 -6.67
C ARG A 75 5.84 8.53 -6.74
N GLY A 76 5.76 9.48 -7.69
CA GLY A 76 4.63 10.39 -7.85
C GLY A 76 3.28 9.68 -8.06
N ARG A 77 3.25 8.55 -8.77
CA ARG A 77 2.02 7.77 -8.98
C ARG A 77 1.34 7.37 -7.67
N GLU A 78 2.10 6.98 -6.66
CA GLU A 78 1.56 6.56 -5.36
C GLU A 78 0.96 7.74 -4.59
N VAL A 79 1.52 8.94 -4.78
CA VAL A 79 0.99 10.20 -4.25
C VAL A 79 -0.29 10.61 -4.98
N GLU A 80 -0.36 10.41 -6.30
CA GLU A 80 -1.57 10.68 -7.08
C GLU A 80 -2.72 9.78 -6.65
N GLU A 81 -2.49 8.47 -6.50
CA GLU A 81 -3.53 7.54 -6.06
C GLU A 81 -4.03 7.86 -4.64
N ALA A 82 -3.12 8.26 -3.75
CA ALA A 82 -3.47 8.72 -2.40
C ALA A 82 -4.42 9.92 -2.40
N ARG A 83 -4.30 10.81 -3.40
CA ARG A 83 -5.14 12.02 -3.53
C ARG A 83 -6.48 11.77 -4.24
N ARG A 84 -6.60 10.65 -4.98
CA ARG A 84 -7.82 10.26 -5.70
C ARG A 84 -8.80 9.44 -4.85
N SER A 85 -8.31 8.89 -3.75
CA SER A 85 -8.99 7.88 -2.92
C SER A 85 -9.76 8.48 -1.75
#